data_AF-A0A060CB89-F1
#
_entry.id   AF-A0A060CB89-F1
#
_cell.length_a   1.000
_cell.length_b   1.000
_cell.length_c   1.000
_cell.angle_alpha   90.00
_cell.angle_beta   90.00
_cell.angle_gamma   90.00
#
_symmetry.space_group_name_H-M   'P 1'
#
loop_
_entity.id
_entity.type
_entity.pdbx_description
1 polymer ?
#
loop_
_entity_poly.entity_id
_entity_poly.type
_entity_poly.pdbx_seq_one_letter_code
_entity_poly.pdbx_strand_id
1 'polypeptide(L)'
;YIPQNYDRHFKGWVSARTALASSLNVPAVRTLAMVTPEAFERQLRKFGLDLAHNGDYYGYSLALGSAEVSLLALTNAYRTLANGGRQGAVRFLARDSASSPPSGRPATRPAGAHAQARERGVTEGVVDPRAAFVVAD
;
A
#
# COMPACT_ATOMS: atom_id res chain seq x y z
N TYR A 1 -7.67 21.70 -15.33
CA TYR A 1 -6.23 21.39 -15.22
C TYR A 1 -5.84 20.47 -16.38
N ILE A 2 -4.73 20.74 -17.09
CA ILE A 2 -4.23 19.90 -18.18
C ILE A 2 -2.89 19.31 -17.73
N PRO A 3 -2.80 18.02 -17.38
CA PRO A 3 -1.53 17.41 -17.00
C PRO A 3 -0.60 17.35 -18.22
N GLN A 4 0.64 17.78 -18.06
CA GLN A 4 1.70 17.57 -19.06
C GLN A 4 2.67 16.49 -18.57
N ASN A 5 3.20 15.69 -19.49
CA ASN A 5 4.31 14.79 -19.19
C ASN A 5 5.56 15.61 -18.85
N TYR A 6 6.48 15.04 -18.06
CA TYR A 6 7.71 15.71 -17.64
C TYR A 6 8.55 16.24 -18.82
N ASP A 7 8.56 15.52 -19.93
CA ASP A 7 9.26 15.88 -21.17
C ASP A 7 8.45 16.82 -22.08
N ARG A 8 7.22 17.19 -21.71
CA ARG A 8 6.24 17.99 -22.48
C ARG A 8 5.94 17.47 -23.89
N HIS A 9 6.39 16.27 -24.24
CA HIS A 9 6.16 15.65 -25.53
C HIS A 9 5.01 14.63 -25.44
N PHE A 10 4.12 14.69 -26.42
CA PHE A 10 3.08 13.69 -26.56
C PHE A 10 3.68 12.42 -27.19
N LYS A 11 3.74 11.33 -26.43
CA LYS A 11 4.35 10.06 -26.87
C LYS A 11 3.45 9.22 -27.80
N GLY A 12 2.28 9.73 -28.19
CA GLY A 12 1.31 8.96 -28.98
C GLY A 12 0.66 7.86 -28.14
N TRP A 13 0.28 6.77 -28.82
CA TRP A 13 -0.21 5.56 -28.16
C TRP A 13 0.94 4.82 -27.47
N VAL A 14 0.81 4.60 -26.18
CA VAL A 14 1.77 3.84 -25.37
C VAL A 14 1.05 2.71 -24.65
N SER A 15 1.75 1.59 -24.42
CA SER A 15 1.22 0.51 -23.59
C SER A 15 1.12 0.95 -22.13
N ALA A 16 0.24 0.31 -21.34
CA ALA A 16 0.16 0.54 -19.90
C ALA A 16 1.50 0.27 -19.20
N ARG A 17 2.21 -0.80 -19.60
CA ARG A 17 3.55 -1.15 -19.08
C ARG A 17 4.56 -0.04 -19.35
N THR A 18 4.60 0.50 -20.57
CA THR A 18 5.51 1.61 -20.94
C THR A 18 5.17 2.89 -20.17
N ALA A 19 3.88 3.22 -20.07
CA ALA A 19 3.42 4.41 -19.36
C ALA A 19 3.81 4.37 -17.87
N LEU A 20 3.65 3.21 -17.23
CA LEU A 20 4.06 2.99 -15.84
C LEU A 20 5.58 3.08 -15.69
N ALA A 21 6.35 2.37 -16.53
CA ALA A 21 7.81 2.36 -16.48
C ALA A 21 8.44 3.74 -16.72
N SER A 22 7.80 4.59 -17.52
CA SER A 22 8.25 5.95 -17.81
C SER A 22 7.62 7.01 -16.90
N SER A 23 6.83 6.61 -15.90
CA SER A 23 6.13 7.51 -14.97
C SER A 23 5.36 8.64 -15.70
N LEU A 24 4.58 8.30 -16.71
CA LEU A 24 3.88 9.30 -17.53
C LEU A 24 2.62 9.83 -16.84
N ASN A 25 2.52 11.16 -16.72
CA ASN A 25 1.40 11.84 -16.07
C ASN A 25 0.08 11.74 -16.86
N VAL A 26 0.12 11.89 -18.18
CA VAL A 26 -1.12 11.92 -19.01
C VAL A 26 -1.89 10.60 -18.94
N PRO A 27 -1.25 9.42 -19.10
CA PRO A 27 -1.93 8.14 -18.89
C PRO A 27 -2.45 7.97 -17.46
N ALA A 28 -1.69 8.36 -16.43
CA ALA A 28 -2.12 8.23 -15.04
C ALA A 28 -3.42 9.01 -14.76
N VAL A 29 -3.49 10.27 -15.19
CA VAL A 29 -4.70 11.10 -15.02
C VAL A 29 -5.87 10.58 -15.86
N ARG A 30 -5.61 10.12 -17.10
CA ARG A 30 -6.65 9.51 -17.95
C ARG A 30 -7.24 8.25 -17.31
N THR A 31 -6.41 7.38 -16.75
CA THR A 31 -6.86 6.19 -16.01
C THR A 31 -7.71 6.57 -14.81
N LEU A 32 -7.30 7.59 -14.05
CA LEU A 32 -8.11 8.09 -12.93
C LEU A 32 -9.47 8.63 -13.39
N ALA A 33 -9.53 9.34 -14.51
CA ALA A 33 -10.79 9.84 -15.07
C ALA A 33 -11.77 8.73 -15.50
N MET A 34 -11.28 7.53 -15.81
CA MET A 34 -12.14 6.38 -16.11
C MET A 34 -12.83 5.81 -14.87
N VAL A 35 -12.23 5.97 -13.68
CA VAL A 35 -12.75 5.39 -12.42
C VAL A 35 -13.26 6.41 -11.42
N THR A 36 -12.98 7.70 -11.60
CA THR A 36 -13.24 8.86 -10.71
C THR A 36 -12.25 9.01 -9.53
N PRO A 37 -11.93 10.25 -9.12
CA PRO A 37 -11.13 10.52 -7.92
C PRO A 37 -11.70 9.91 -6.65
N GLU A 38 -13.02 9.89 -6.48
CA GLU A 38 -13.69 9.40 -5.27
C GLU A 38 -13.58 7.87 -5.16
N ALA A 39 -13.71 7.13 -6.28
CA ALA A 39 -13.53 5.69 -6.25
C ALA A 39 -12.06 5.31 -5.97
N PHE A 40 -11.11 6.08 -6.53
CA PHE A 40 -9.70 5.86 -6.29
C PHE A 40 -9.32 6.16 -4.84
N GLU A 41 -9.82 7.27 -4.27
CA GLU A 41 -9.65 7.61 -2.86
C GLU A 41 -10.16 6.50 -1.92
N ARG A 42 -11.38 5.99 -2.15
CA ARG A 42 -11.89 4.83 -1.41
C ARG A 42 -10.99 3.61 -1.54
N GLN A 43 -10.42 3.37 -2.73
CA GLN A 43 -9.50 2.26 -2.94
C GLN A 43 -8.19 2.45 -2.16
N LEU A 44 -7.60 3.65 -2.18
CA LEU A 44 -6.40 3.98 -1.40
C LEU A 44 -6.64 3.79 0.11
N ARG A 45 -7.82 4.17 0.63
CA ARG A 45 -8.19 3.91 2.02
C ARG A 45 -8.25 2.43 2.36
N LYS A 46 -8.75 1.58 1.47
CA LYS A 46 -8.70 0.12 1.67
C LYS A 46 -7.27 -0.41 1.74
N PHE A 47 -6.33 0.20 1.02
CA PHE A 47 -4.88 -0.12 1.14
C PHE A 47 -4.26 0.33 2.47
N GLY A 48 -5.02 1.01 3.34
CA GLY A 48 -4.55 1.54 4.62
C GLY A 48 -3.85 2.89 4.50
N LEU A 49 -4.05 3.61 3.39
CA LEU A 49 -3.60 4.99 3.24
C LEU A 49 -4.67 5.91 3.80
N ASP A 50 -4.34 6.65 4.86
CA ASP A 50 -5.25 7.63 5.45
C ASP A 50 -5.02 9.01 4.81
N LEU A 51 -5.92 9.40 3.90
CA LEU A 51 -5.86 10.68 3.22
C LEU A 51 -6.52 11.76 4.08
N ALA A 52 -5.86 12.92 4.19
CA ALA A 52 -6.37 14.06 4.96
C ALA A 52 -7.67 14.66 4.39
N HIS A 53 -7.87 14.53 3.08
CA HIS A 53 -9.05 15.04 2.37
C HIS A 53 -9.71 13.96 1.49
N ASN A 54 -10.84 14.29 0.88
CA ASN A 54 -11.61 13.39 0.02
C ASN A 54 -11.17 13.49 -1.46
N GLY A 55 -11.75 12.64 -2.31
CA GLY A 55 -11.50 12.63 -3.76
C GLY A 55 -11.74 13.98 -4.44
N ASP A 56 -12.81 14.68 -4.08
CA ASP A 56 -13.16 16.00 -4.65
C ASP A 56 -12.08 17.05 -4.40
N TYR A 57 -11.49 17.06 -3.19
CA TYR A 57 -10.44 18.01 -2.82
C TYR A 57 -9.18 17.83 -3.67
N TYR A 58 -8.71 16.57 -3.82
CA TYR A 58 -7.50 16.29 -4.60
C TYR A 58 -7.77 16.31 -6.12
N GLY A 59 -8.98 15.96 -6.53
CA GLY A 59 -9.38 15.80 -7.92
C GLY A 59 -8.42 14.90 -8.70
N TYR A 60 -8.14 15.28 -9.94
CA TYR A 60 -7.23 14.51 -10.81
C TYR A 60 -5.76 14.56 -10.40
N SER A 61 -5.36 15.51 -9.53
CA SER A 61 -4.00 15.58 -9.04
C SER A 61 -3.65 14.44 -8.08
N LEU A 62 -4.67 13.74 -7.56
CA LEU A 62 -4.50 12.53 -6.75
C LEU A 62 -3.70 11.44 -7.49
N ALA A 63 -3.90 11.31 -8.80
CA ALA A 63 -3.14 10.36 -9.63
C ALA A 63 -1.64 10.69 -9.71
N LEU A 64 -1.25 11.91 -9.34
CA LEU A 64 0.12 12.41 -9.43
C LEU A 64 0.78 12.53 -8.05
N GLY A 65 0.14 12.03 -6.99
CA GLY A 65 0.71 12.01 -5.64
C GLY A 65 0.53 13.30 -4.85
N SER A 66 -0.53 14.08 -5.10
CA SER A 66 -0.85 15.28 -4.31
C SER A 66 -1.24 15.01 -2.85
N ALA A 67 -1.53 13.75 -2.51
CA ALA A 67 -1.90 13.34 -1.15
C ALA A 67 -0.67 12.94 -0.34
N GLU A 68 -0.50 13.56 0.83
CA GLU A 68 0.53 13.19 1.79
C GLU A 68 0.12 11.93 2.56
N VAL A 69 1.06 11.01 2.75
CA VAL A 69 0.87 9.76 3.49
C VAL A 69 2.12 9.40 4.28
N SER A 70 1.98 8.63 5.35
CA SER A 70 3.14 8.13 6.09
C SER A 70 3.93 7.10 5.27
N LEU A 71 5.26 7.11 5.39
CA LEU A 71 6.13 6.12 4.75
C LEU A 71 5.76 4.68 5.14
N LEU A 72 5.39 4.48 6.41
CA LEU A 72 4.97 3.17 6.93
C LEU A 72 3.70 2.66 6.23
N ALA A 73 2.69 3.52 6.08
CA ALA A 73 1.45 3.16 5.39
C ALA A 73 1.71 2.91 3.90
N LEU A 74 2.49 3.77 3.24
CA LEU A 74 2.85 3.61 1.83
C LEU A 74 3.59 2.30 1.59
N THR A 75 4.58 1.98 2.42
CA THR A 75 5.34 0.72 2.33
C THR A 75 4.42 -0.49 2.54
N ASN A 76 3.46 -0.40 3.47
CA ASN A 76 2.49 -1.45 3.70
C ASN A 76 1.48 -1.62 2.54
N ALA A 77 1.14 -0.54 1.84
CA ALA A 77 0.32 -0.59 0.63
C ALA A 77 1.05 -1.33 -0.51
N TYR A 78 2.35 -1.04 -0.73
CA TYR A 78 3.16 -1.81 -1.67
C TYR A 78 3.31 -3.28 -1.26
N ARG A 79 3.50 -3.57 0.03
CA ARG A 79 3.47 -4.94 0.57
C ARG A 79 2.16 -5.66 0.23
N THR A 80 1.03 -4.94 0.29
CA THR A 80 -0.29 -5.49 -0.03
C THR A 80 -0.39 -5.93 -1.49
N LEU A 81 0.12 -5.12 -2.43
CA LEU A 81 0.21 -5.51 -3.85
C LEU A 81 1.05 -6.78 -4.02
N ALA A 82 2.26 -6.81 -3.44
CA ALA A 82 3.14 -7.97 -3.48
C ALA A 82 2.55 -9.22 -2.79
N ASN A 83 1.62 -9.03 -1.86
CA ASN A 83 0.94 -10.08 -1.10
C ASN A 83 -0.40 -10.51 -1.75
N GLY A 84 -0.52 -10.39 -3.06
CA GLY A 84 -1.71 -10.81 -3.82
C GLY A 84 -2.96 -10.01 -3.46
N GLY A 85 -2.81 -8.73 -3.10
CA GLY A 85 -3.92 -7.84 -2.74
C GLY A 85 -4.40 -7.97 -1.29
N ARG A 86 -3.75 -8.79 -0.46
CA ARG A 86 -4.14 -8.98 0.95
C ARG A 86 -3.50 -7.96 1.87
N GLN A 87 -4.31 -7.05 2.37
CA GLN A 87 -3.90 -6.04 3.33
C GLN A 87 -3.82 -6.65 4.73
N GLY A 88 -2.97 -6.09 5.59
CA GLY A 88 -2.89 -6.51 6.98
C GLY A 88 -2.07 -5.54 7.81
N ALA A 89 -2.26 -5.58 9.12
CA ALA A 89 -1.56 -4.71 10.06
C ALA A 89 -0.03 -4.86 9.99
N VAL A 90 0.68 -3.76 10.27
CA VAL A 90 2.13 -3.80 10.48
C VAL A 90 2.40 -4.28 11.91
N ARG A 91 3.36 -5.20 12.06
CA ARG A 91 3.81 -5.69 13.36
C ARG A 91 5.24 -5.23 13.62
N PHE A 92 5.41 -4.39 14.63
CA PHE A 92 6.72 -4.08 15.18
C PHE A 92 7.16 -5.23 16.07
N LEU A 93 8.33 -5.80 15.78
CA LEU A 93 8.96 -6.74 16.70
C LEU A 93 9.69 -5.92 17.75
N ALA A 94 9.38 -6.16 19.03
CA ALA A 94 10.23 -5.66 20.09
C ALA A 94 11.63 -6.23 19.84
N ARG A 95 12.64 -5.36 19.83
CA ARG A 95 14.02 -5.82 19.84
C ARG A 95 14.20 -6.50 21.18
N ASP A 96 14.38 -7.81 21.21
CA ASP A 96 14.73 -8.51 22.43
C ASP A 96 15.93 -7.79 23.03
N SER A 97 15.71 -7.13 24.17
CA SER A 97 16.78 -6.53 24.96
C SER A 97 17.78 -7.64 25.22
N ALA A 98 19.01 -7.48 24.72
CA ALA A 98 20.05 -8.49 24.78
C ALA A 98 20.13 -9.13 26.18
N SER A 99 19.96 -10.45 26.19
CA SER A 99 20.41 -11.41 27.18
C SER A 99 21.12 -10.83 28.43
N SER A 100 20.44 -10.81 29.57
CA SER A 100 21.17 -10.99 30.84
C SER A 100 21.79 -12.40 30.83
N PRO A 101 23.07 -12.58 31.19
CA PRO A 101 23.67 -13.91 31.24
C PRO A 101 22.92 -14.76 32.28
N PRO A 102 22.78 -16.08 32.07
CA PRO A 102 22.06 -16.93 33.01
C PRO A 102 22.84 -17.00 34.33
N SER A 103 22.36 -16.29 35.36
CA SER A 103 22.74 -16.62 36.72
C SER A 103 22.10 -17.96 37.05
N GLY A 104 22.95 -18.93 37.39
CA GLY A 104 22.55 -20.31 37.55
C GLY A 104 21.41 -20.49 38.55
N ARG A 105 20.33 -21.14 38.10
CA ARG A 105 19.53 -22.13 38.83
C ARG A 105 18.54 -22.77 37.85
N PRO A 106 18.33 -24.10 37.90
CA PRO A 106 17.36 -24.75 37.02
C PRO A 106 15.95 -24.36 37.47
N ALA A 107 15.26 -23.56 36.65
CA ALA A 107 13.85 -23.25 36.84
C ALA A 107 13.01 -24.40 36.26
N THR A 108 12.27 -25.08 37.13
CA THR A 108 11.16 -25.97 36.79
C THR A 108 10.15 -25.21 35.93
N ARG A 109 9.82 -25.77 34.75
CA ARG A 109 8.75 -25.24 33.88
C ARG A 109 7.39 -25.46 34.52
N PRO A 110 6.52 -24.44 34.63
CA PRO A 110 5.10 -24.64 34.42
C PRO A 110 4.78 -24.46 32.94
N ALA A 111 4.05 -25.43 32.38
CA ALA A 111 3.38 -25.31 31.10
C ALA A 111 2.29 -24.23 31.19
N GLY A 112 2.13 -23.44 30.12
CA GLY A 112 0.95 -22.60 29.94
C GLY A 112 1.24 -21.12 29.69
N ALA A 113 1.69 -20.79 28.49
CA ALA A 113 1.50 -19.46 27.92
C ALA A 113 1.47 -19.59 26.39
N HIS A 114 0.44 -20.26 25.88
CA HIS A 114 0.04 -20.01 24.49
C HIS A 114 -0.43 -18.57 24.44
N ALA A 115 0.45 -17.68 23.97
CA ALA A 115 0.08 -16.34 23.56
C ALA A 115 -0.96 -16.48 22.46
N GLN A 116 -2.24 -16.35 22.84
CA GLN A 116 -3.35 -16.22 21.91
C GLN A 116 -3.21 -14.84 21.25
N ALA A 117 -2.31 -14.75 20.27
CA ALA A 117 -2.36 -13.71 19.27
C ALA A 117 -3.65 -13.96 18.48
N ARG A 118 -4.73 -13.30 18.90
CA ARG A 118 -6.00 -13.31 18.18
C ARG A 118 -5.70 -12.83 16.77
N GLU A 119 -5.74 -13.75 15.82
CA GLU A 119 -5.78 -13.48 14.37
C GLU A 119 -7.03 -12.65 14.10
N ARG A 120 -6.97 -11.35 14.36
CA ARG A 120 -8.04 -10.43 13.97
C ARG A 120 -7.86 -10.14 12.48
N GLY A 121 -8.55 -10.96 11.70
CA GLY A 121 -9.03 -10.64 10.36
C GLY A 121 -7.94 -10.59 9.30
N VAL A 122 -7.73 -11.70 8.59
CA VAL A 122 -7.40 -11.60 7.17
C VAL A 122 -8.60 -10.89 6.55
N THR A 123 -8.45 -9.60 6.26
CA THR A 123 -9.46 -8.85 5.51
C THR A 123 -9.59 -9.49 4.13
N GLU A 124 -10.84 -9.64 3.68
CA GLU A 124 -11.16 -9.94 2.29
C GLU A 124 -10.27 -9.07 1.37
N GLY A 125 -9.68 -9.67 0.34
CA GLY A 125 -8.62 -9.03 -0.45
C GLY A 125 -9.01 -7.62 -0.91
N VAL A 126 -8.12 -6.66 -0.69
CA VAL A 126 -8.35 -5.24 -1.04
C VAL A 126 -8.37 -5.04 -2.56
N VAL A 127 -7.66 -5.91 -3.29
CA VAL A 127 -7.63 -6.00 -4.75
C VAL A 127 -7.69 -7.48 -5.14
N ASP A 128 -8.31 -7.78 -6.28
CA ASP A 128 -8.34 -9.12 -6.85
C ASP A 128 -6.91 -9.67 -7.04
N PRO A 129 -6.61 -10.92 -6.64
CA PRO A 129 -5.26 -11.48 -6.75
C PRO A 129 -4.67 -11.47 -8.18
N ARG A 130 -5.51 -11.59 -9.22
CA ARG A 130 -5.06 -11.52 -10.62
C ARG A 130 -4.67 -10.10 -11.00
N ALA A 131 -5.43 -9.10 -10.54
CA ALA A 131 -5.08 -7.70 -10.73
C ALA A 131 -3.79 -7.34 -9.97
N ALA A 132 -3.63 -7.83 -8.73
CA ALA A 132 -2.39 -7.65 -7.97
C ALA A 132 -1.17 -8.27 -8.67
N PHE A 133 -1.34 -9.46 -9.25
CA PHE A 133 -0.30 -10.12 -10.05
C PHE A 133 0.12 -9.28 -11.26
N VAL A 134 -0.83 -8.75 -12.04
CA VAL A 134 -0.54 -7.90 -13.21
C VAL A 134 0.25 -6.63 -12.84
N VAL A 135 0.04 -6.09 -11.63
CA VAL A 135 0.75 -4.89 -11.16
C VAL A 135 2.15 -5.22 -10.64
N ALA A 136 2.37 -6.43 -10.13
CA ALA A 136 3.64 -6.85 -9.54
C ALA A 136 4.66 -7.44 -10.55
N ASP A 137 4.23 -7.71 -11.79
CA ASP A 137 5.03 -8.29 -12.89
C ASP A 137 5.62 -7.25 -13.86
#